data_AF-A0A7S3YVN8-F1
#
_entry.id   AF-A0A7S3YVN8-F1
#
_cell.length_a   1.000
_cell.length_b   1.000
_cell.length_c   1.000
_cell.angle_alpha   90.00
_cell.angle_beta   90.00
_cell.angle_gamma   90.00
#
_symmetry.space_group_name_H-M   'P 1'
#
loop_
_entity.id
_entity.type
_entity.pdbx_description
1 polymer ?
#
loop_
_entity_poly.entity_id
_entity_poly.type
_entity_poly.pdbx_seq_one_letter_code
_entity_poly.pdbx_strand_id
1 'polypeptide(L)'
;MHGTARLRAVAVQQQGKKREISIRGRKFEAVRLVLPVETINPVLLIDHFWMDKPTFPPHKHAGIAALSIMFEDSECGFSNRDSFKLGDRIIAPGELQWTISNKGIVHEEIPDPAKPGKTAHGAQILMNIPEASKLDKPQVIHLNQEDIPVLTPSEGARVRVLSGSQFGLSPETKKRMKPPIDITLLDCILKPSAVLDLEIPEGRVAWAMVIKGSGSTTTMRCTEEGGLKEDQQNKQQEQQQQQQQQSL
;
A
#
# COMPACT_ATOMS: atom_id res chain seq x y z
N MET A 1 -13.96 12.71 -24.21
CA MET A 1 -12.86 11.72 -24.38
C MET A 1 -12.74 10.93 -23.08
N HIS A 2 -12.74 9.59 -23.12
CA HIS A 2 -12.80 8.76 -21.91
C HIS A 2 -11.40 8.31 -21.50
N GLY A 3 -10.85 8.92 -20.44
CA GLY A 3 -9.61 8.47 -19.81
C GLY A 3 -9.85 7.29 -18.86
N THR A 4 -9.03 6.24 -18.95
CA THR A 4 -9.07 5.12 -18.00
C THR A 4 -8.38 5.51 -16.69
N ALA A 5 -9.16 5.87 -15.67
CA ALA A 5 -8.67 5.87 -14.29
C ALA A 5 -8.46 4.42 -13.80
N ARG A 6 -7.44 4.20 -12.95
CA ARG A 6 -7.22 2.93 -12.24
C ARG A 6 -6.94 3.25 -10.77
N LEU A 7 -7.96 3.63 -10.01
CA LEU A 7 -7.80 3.96 -8.61
C LEU A 7 -7.42 2.71 -7.79
N ARG A 8 -6.12 2.46 -7.69
CA ARG A 8 -5.50 1.75 -6.55
C ARG A 8 -5.52 2.70 -5.38
N ALA A 9 -6.02 2.22 -4.25
CA ALA A 9 -6.29 3.00 -3.06
C ALA A 9 -6.15 2.15 -1.79
N VAL A 10 -5.57 2.78 -0.78
CA VAL A 10 -6.15 2.85 0.58
C VAL A 10 -6.65 4.33 0.71
N ALA A 11 -7.17 4.90 1.82
CA ALA A 11 -7.93 6.18 1.81
C ALA A 11 -7.44 7.38 2.71
N VAL A 12 -6.45 8.20 2.28
CA VAL A 12 -6.13 9.57 2.75
C VAL A 12 -6.89 10.53 1.86
N GLN A 13 -7.64 11.39 2.52
CA GLN A 13 -8.01 12.69 2.03
C GLN A 13 -7.06 13.73 2.64
N GLN A 14 -6.23 14.41 1.83
CA GLN A 14 -5.87 15.81 2.13
C GLN A 14 -5.31 16.57 0.92
N GLN A 15 -5.67 17.85 0.85
CA GLN A 15 -5.17 18.81 -0.13
C GLN A 15 -3.75 19.29 0.24
N GLY A 16 -2.89 19.41 -0.77
CA GLY A 16 -1.81 20.41 -0.77
C GLY A 16 -0.62 20.20 0.17
N LYS A 17 0.17 19.13 -0.01
CA LYS A 17 1.63 19.14 0.25
C LYS A 17 2.40 18.06 -0.52
N LYS A 18 3.73 18.13 -0.48
CA LYS A 18 4.65 17.56 -1.47
C LYS A 18 4.54 16.03 -1.64
N ARG A 19 4.39 15.60 -2.90
CA ARG A 19 4.95 14.31 -3.35
C ARG A 19 6.46 14.47 -3.43
N GLU A 20 7.23 13.55 -2.85
CA GLU A 20 8.67 13.50 -3.08
C GLU A 20 8.96 12.45 -4.15
N ILE A 21 9.56 12.88 -5.26
CA ILE A 21 10.01 11.99 -6.33
C ILE A 21 11.46 11.62 -6.01
N SER A 22 11.67 10.38 -5.59
CA SER A 22 13.00 9.81 -5.32
C SER A 22 13.52 9.12 -6.57
N ILE A 23 14.44 9.77 -7.27
CA ILE A 23 15.13 9.21 -8.45
C ILE A 23 16.56 8.84 -8.05
N ARG A 24 16.86 7.54 -8.02
CA ARG A 24 18.25 7.03 -7.87
C ARG A 24 18.87 6.76 -9.24
N GLY A 25 18.93 7.82 -10.04
CA GLY A 25 19.29 7.77 -11.47
C GLY A 25 18.25 7.03 -12.31
N ARG A 26 18.57 6.70 -13.56
CA ARG A 26 17.68 5.97 -14.52
C ARG A 26 17.44 4.49 -14.16
N LYS A 27 17.58 4.09 -12.88
CA LYS A 27 17.51 2.68 -12.43
C LYS A 27 16.32 2.39 -11.51
N PHE A 28 15.87 3.43 -10.81
CA PHE A 28 14.81 3.38 -9.82
C PHE A 28 14.13 4.74 -9.73
N GLU A 29 12.84 4.75 -10.01
CA GLU A 29 11.95 5.87 -9.80
C GLU A 29 10.94 5.47 -8.72
N ALA A 30 10.79 6.30 -7.69
CA ALA A 30 9.72 6.14 -6.72
C ALA A 30 9.00 7.45 -6.44
N VAL A 31 7.68 7.38 -6.36
CA VAL A 31 6.87 8.39 -5.68
C VAL A 31 6.80 7.97 -4.22
N ARG A 32 7.27 8.84 -3.32
CA ARG A 32 7.18 8.61 -1.88
C ARG A 32 5.98 9.35 -1.28
N LEU A 33 5.22 8.63 -0.47
CA LEU A 33 4.26 9.23 0.47
C LEU A 33 4.93 9.35 1.84
N VAL A 34 5.16 10.60 2.26
CA VAL A 34 5.58 10.95 3.63
C VAL A 34 4.40 11.62 4.31
N LEU A 35 3.96 11.06 5.44
CA LEU A 35 2.92 11.63 6.30
C LEU A 35 3.50 11.75 7.72
N PRO A 36 3.00 12.67 8.57
CA PRO A 36 3.46 12.79 9.95
C PRO A 36 3.33 11.46 10.69
N VAL A 37 4.34 11.07 11.46
CA VAL A 37 4.41 9.74 12.11
C VAL A 37 3.22 9.54 13.05
N GLU A 38 2.77 10.60 13.71
CA GLU A 38 1.59 10.66 14.57
C GLU A 38 0.28 10.30 13.83
N THR A 39 0.26 10.47 12.50
CA THR A 39 -0.90 10.21 11.64
C THR A 39 -0.88 8.81 11.02
N ILE A 40 0.30 8.20 10.84
CA ILE A 40 0.43 6.93 10.09
C ILE A 40 1.12 5.77 10.82
N ASN A 41 1.62 5.96 12.05
CA ASN A 41 2.12 4.89 12.92
C ASN A 41 1.17 3.67 12.87
N PRO A 42 1.63 2.46 12.48
CA PRO A 42 3.02 2.00 12.42
C PRO A 42 3.78 2.23 11.11
N VAL A 43 3.16 2.76 10.06
CA VAL A 43 3.85 3.07 8.79
C VAL A 43 4.88 4.18 8.98
N LEU A 44 6.06 3.98 8.39
CA LEU A 44 7.19 4.92 8.40
C LEU A 44 7.39 5.58 7.03
N LEU A 45 7.22 4.82 5.95
CA LEU A 45 7.13 5.34 4.57
C LEU A 45 6.44 4.35 3.65
N ILE A 46 5.92 4.89 2.54
CA ILE A 46 5.43 4.12 1.39
C ILE A 46 6.12 4.66 0.14
N ASP A 47 6.82 3.79 -0.59
CA ASP A 47 7.36 4.05 -1.92
C ASP A 47 6.57 3.25 -2.96
N HIS A 48 5.89 3.92 -3.88
CA HIS A 48 5.41 3.32 -5.13
C HIS A 48 6.55 3.43 -6.13
N PHE A 49 7.10 2.29 -6.56
CA PHE A 49 8.34 2.23 -7.33
C PHE A 49 8.23 1.56 -8.70
N TRP A 50 9.16 1.94 -9.58
CA TRP A 50 9.57 1.21 -10.78
C TRP A 50 11.08 0.99 -10.75
N MET A 51 11.52 -0.23 -11.06
CA MET A 51 12.95 -0.60 -11.06
C MET A 51 13.28 -1.47 -12.26
N ASP A 52 14.19 -1.03 -13.13
CA ASP A 52 14.63 -1.76 -14.33
C ASP A 52 16.01 -2.43 -14.16
N LYS A 53 16.75 -2.05 -13.11
CA LYS A 53 18.13 -2.49 -12.83
C LYS A 53 18.39 -2.65 -11.33
N PRO A 54 19.30 -3.56 -10.93
CA PRO A 54 19.78 -3.68 -9.55
C PRO A 54 20.15 -2.32 -8.93
N THR A 55 19.43 -1.93 -7.88
CA THR A 55 19.56 -0.61 -7.23
C THR A 55 19.76 -0.69 -5.72
N PHE A 56 19.21 -1.69 -5.03
CA PHE A 56 19.44 -1.91 -3.60
C PHE A 56 20.32 -3.15 -3.37
N PRO A 57 21.66 -3.00 -3.34
CA PRO A 57 22.57 -4.08 -2.95
C PRO A 57 22.34 -4.50 -1.49
N PRO A 58 23.02 -5.54 -0.97
CA PRO A 58 22.91 -5.98 0.41
C PRO A 58 23.00 -4.83 1.42
N HIS A 59 21.91 -4.59 2.14
CA HIS A 59 21.75 -3.49 3.11
C HIS A 59 21.04 -3.97 4.38
N LYS A 60 21.21 -3.22 5.47
CA LYS A 60 20.81 -3.61 6.83
C LYS A 60 19.48 -2.97 7.24
N HIS A 61 18.61 -3.76 7.87
CA HIS A 61 17.43 -3.29 8.61
C HIS A 61 17.38 -3.92 9.99
N ALA A 62 16.80 -3.21 10.96
CA ALA A 62 16.49 -3.72 12.30
C ALA A 62 15.29 -2.94 12.88
N GLY A 63 14.50 -3.57 13.74
CA GLY A 63 13.37 -2.95 14.44
C GLY A 63 12.17 -2.56 13.57
N ILE A 64 12.11 -3.03 12.32
CA ILE A 64 11.05 -2.73 11.34
C ILE A 64 10.58 -3.97 10.57
N ALA A 65 9.43 -3.87 9.91
CA ALA A 65 9.01 -4.78 8.85
C ALA A 65 8.98 -4.04 7.51
N ALA A 66 9.49 -4.68 6.46
CA ALA A 66 9.39 -4.24 5.08
C ALA A 66 8.35 -5.10 4.36
N LEU A 67 7.37 -4.48 3.72
CA LEU A 67 6.36 -5.14 2.92
C LEU A 67 6.54 -4.75 1.45
N SER A 68 7.08 -5.70 0.67
CA SER A 68 7.24 -5.61 -0.77
C SER A 68 6.00 -6.18 -1.45
N ILE A 69 5.24 -5.35 -2.16
CA ILE A 69 4.04 -5.72 -2.92
C ILE A 69 4.36 -5.56 -4.40
N MET A 70 4.19 -6.63 -5.18
CA MET A 70 4.34 -6.58 -6.64
C MET A 70 2.97 -6.43 -7.30
N PHE A 71 2.81 -5.38 -8.11
CA PHE A 71 1.53 -5.16 -8.78
C PHE A 71 1.33 -6.13 -9.94
N GLU A 72 0.07 -6.49 -10.21
CA GLU A 72 -0.31 -7.43 -11.28
C GLU A 72 0.03 -6.93 -12.70
N ASP A 73 0.38 -5.65 -12.87
CA ASP A 73 0.86 -5.05 -14.13
C ASP A 73 2.39 -4.85 -14.20
N SER A 74 3.15 -5.44 -13.26
CA SER A 74 4.61 -5.50 -13.33
C SER A 74 5.12 -6.41 -14.47
N GLU A 75 6.20 -6.02 -15.14
CA GLU A 75 6.75 -6.80 -16.28
C GLU A 75 7.59 -8.01 -15.84
N CYS A 76 8.09 -7.98 -14.60
CA CYS A 76 8.84 -9.06 -13.97
C CYS A 76 8.59 -9.09 -12.46
N GLY A 77 9.09 -10.13 -11.80
CA GLY A 77 9.08 -10.20 -10.35
C GLY A 77 10.24 -9.43 -9.69
N PHE A 78 10.31 -9.52 -8.37
CA PHE A 78 11.30 -8.83 -7.55
C PHE A 78 12.05 -9.84 -6.69
N SER A 79 13.37 -9.92 -6.88
CA SER A 79 14.24 -10.78 -6.08
C SER A 79 14.52 -10.09 -4.75
N ASN A 80 14.02 -10.68 -3.66
CA ASN A 80 14.48 -10.37 -2.31
C ASN A 80 15.36 -11.55 -1.84
N ARG A 81 16.56 -11.27 -1.32
CA ARG A 81 17.48 -12.27 -0.77
C ARG A 81 18.03 -11.80 0.56
N ASP A 82 18.20 -12.69 1.53
CA ASP A 82 18.58 -12.31 2.89
C ASP A 82 19.67 -13.19 3.53
N SER A 83 20.33 -12.66 4.56
CA SER A 83 21.46 -13.31 5.25
C SER A 83 21.12 -14.62 5.97
N PHE A 84 19.84 -14.92 6.18
CA PHE A 84 19.33 -16.15 6.78
C PHE A 84 18.68 -17.10 5.76
N LYS A 85 18.56 -16.68 4.49
CA LYS A 85 17.92 -17.42 3.39
C LYS A 85 16.45 -17.77 3.65
N LEU A 86 15.73 -16.92 4.38
CA LEU A 86 14.31 -17.13 4.71
C LEU A 86 13.40 -16.69 3.55
N GLY A 87 13.82 -15.63 2.86
CA GLY A 87 13.10 -14.92 1.82
C GLY A 87 13.73 -15.00 0.44
N ASP A 88 14.81 -15.77 0.22
CA ASP A 88 15.54 -15.95 -1.05
C ASP A 88 14.62 -16.47 -2.18
N ARG A 89 13.83 -15.58 -2.79
CA ARG A 89 12.84 -15.89 -3.83
C ARG A 89 12.56 -14.70 -4.74
N ILE A 90 11.91 -14.98 -5.86
CA ILE A 90 11.25 -13.97 -6.68
C ILE A 90 9.84 -13.78 -6.15
N ILE A 91 9.47 -12.54 -5.85
CA ILE A 91 8.08 -12.11 -5.61
C ILE A 91 7.49 -11.80 -6.99
N ALA A 92 6.59 -12.63 -7.49
CA ALA A 92 6.01 -12.49 -8.82
C ALA A 92 4.96 -11.36 -8.89
N PRO A 93 4.59 -10.86 -10.09
CA PRO A 93 3.49 -9.91 -10.24
C PRO A 93 2.20 -10.43 -9.60
N GLY A 94 1.61 -9.63 -8.70
CA GLY A 94 0.46 -10.05 -7.90
C GLY A 94 0.78 -10.70 -6.56
N GLU A 95 2.05 -10.91 -6.20
CA GLU A 95 2.46 -11.47 -4.91
C GLU A 95 2.93 -10.39 -3.93
N LEU A 96 3.15 -10.79 -2.67
CA LEU A 96 3.81 -9.92 -1.68
C LEU A 96 4.74 -10.70 -0.74
N GLN A 97 5.66 -9.97 -0.11
CA GLN A 97 6.52 -10.49 0.94
C GLN A 97 6.68 -9.48 2.08
N TRP A 98 6.45 -9.96 3.31
CA TRP A 98 6.87 -9.33 4.54
C TRP A 98 8.28 -9.82 4.90
N THR A 99 9.26 -8.93 4.91
CA THR A 99 10.59 -9.15 5.50
C THR A 99 10.64 -8.44 6.85
N ILE A 100 10.52 -9.20 7.94
CA ILE A 100 10.44 -8.71 9.31
C ILE A 100 11.85 -8.78 9.91
N SER A 101 12.47 -7.62 10.15
CA SER A 101 13.89 -7.55 10.49
C SER A 101 14.20 -7.91 11.94
N ASN A 102 13.24 -7.73 12.86
CA ASN A 102 13.41 -7.92 14.31
C ASN A 102 14.77 -7.37 14.80
N LYS A 103 15.63 -8.21 15.40
CA LYS A 103 16.95 -7.78 15.90
C LYS A 103 17.99 -7.41 14.84
N GLY A 104 17.73 -7.72 13.57
CA GLY A 104 18.58 -7.34 12.44
C GLY A 104 18.62 -8.36 11.31
N ILE A 105 18.49 -7.88 10.07
CA ILE A 105 18.66 -8.65 8.83
C ILE A 105 19.50 -7.86 7.82
N VAL A 106 20.31 -8.56 7.00
CA VAL A 106 20.87 -8.00 5.76
C VAL A 106 20.07 -8.57 4.61
N HIS A 107 19.54 -7.71 3.74
CA HIS A 107 18.83 -8.16 2.53
C HIS A 107 19.20 -7.36 1.27
N GLU A 108 18.97 -7.94 0.11
CA GLU A 108 19.16 -7.36 -1.22
C GLU A 108 17.83 -7.34 -1.98
N GLU A 109 17.58 -6.27 -2.72
CA GLU A 109 16.29 -6.04 -3.40
C GLU A 109 16.51 -5.52 -4.83
N ILE A 110 16.28 -6.40 -5.80
CA ILE A 110 16.57 -6.15 -7.23
C ILE A 110 15.44 -6.73 -8.12
N PRO A 111 15.27 -6.25 -9.37
CA PRO A 111 14.34 -6.88 -10.31
C PRO A 111 14.79 -8.32 -10.62
N ASP A 112 13.87 -9.19 -11.02
CA ASP A 112 14.16 -10.58 -11.37
C ASP A 112 15.38 -10.69 -12.32
N PRO A 113 16.52 -11.26 -11.86
CA PRO A 113 17.74 -11.32 -12.64
C PRO A 113 17.63 -12.25 -13.87
N ALA A 114 16.62 -13.14 -13.92
CA ALA A 114 16.31 -13.95 -15.09
C ALA A 114 15.49 -13.19 -16.16
N LYS A 115 15.09 -11.94 -15.89
CA LYS A 115 14.30 -11.08 -16.78
C LYS A 115 15.00 -9.73 -17.04
N PRO A 116 16.24 -9.73 -17.58
CA PRO A 116 16.98 -8.48 -17.81
C PRO A 116 16.23 -7.54 -18.74
N GLY A 117 16.22 -6.24 -18.39
CA GLY A 117 15.53 -5.20 -19.17
C GLY A 117 14.01 -5.17 -18.98
N LYS A 118 13.45 -5.93 -18.02
CA LYS A 118 12.07 -5.81 -17.56
C LYS A 118 11.97 -4.97 -16.29
N THR A 119 10.89 -4.22 -16.18
CA THR A 119 10.62 -3.32 -15.06
C THR A 119 9.80 -4.00 -13.98
N ALA A 120 10.37 -4.09 -12.77
CA ALA A 120 9.62 -4.42 -11.56
C ALA A 120 8.81 -3.18 -11.13
N HIS A 121 7.49 -3.30 -11.05
CA HIS A 121 6.55 -2.25 -10.61
C HIS A 121 5.80 -2.71 -9.36
N GLY A 122 5.92 -1.96 -8.27
CA GLY A 122 5.37 -2.37 -6.98
C GLY A 122 5.24 -1.23 -5.98
N ALA A 123 4.99 -1.61 -4.73
CA ALA A 123 5.05 -0.74 -3.57
C ALA A 123 5.93 -1.37 -2.48
N GLN A 124 6.67 -0.53 -1.77
CA GLN A 124 7.48 -0.89 -0.61
C GLN A 124 6.95 -0.11 0.59
N ILE A 125 6.47 -0.80 1.62
CA ILE A 125 5.93 -0.19 2.84
C ILE A 125 6.81 -0.58 4.02
N LEU A 126 7.51 0.39 4.61
CA LEU A 126 8.27 0.17 5.85
C LEU A 126 7.42 0.55 7.05
N MET A 127 7.38 -0.32 8.05
CA MET A 127 6.59 -0.16 9.27
C MET A 127 7.43 -0.47 10.51
N ASN A 128 7.22 0.30 11.58
CA ASN A 128 7.77 0.02 12.91
C ASN A 128 7.05 -1.21 13.50
N ILE A 129 7.81 -2.19 14.00
CA ILE A 129 7.23 -3.35 14.71
C ILE A 129 7.09 -3.05 16.21
N PRO A 130 6.18 -3.75 16.94
CA PRO A 130 6.04 -3.62 18.38
C PRO A 130 7.37 -3.82 19.12
N GLU A 131 7.61 -3.03 20.17
CA GLU A 131 8.86 -3.05 20.95
C GLU A 131 9.20 -4.45 21.47
N ALA A 132 8.22 -5.17 21.99
CA ALA A 132 8.36 -6.54 22.47
C ALA A 132 8.92 -7.52 21.41
N SER A 133 8.71 -7.25 20.12
CA SER A 133 9.20 -8.09 19.00
C SER A 133 10.54 -7.63 18.43
N LYS A 134 11.11 -6.51 18.89
CA LYS A 134 12.35 -5.95 18.30
C LYS A 134 13.60 -6.80 18.55
N LEU A 135 13.58 -7.69 19.54
CA LEU A 135 14.72 -8.57 19.86
C LEU A 135 14.56 -10.01 19.35
N ASP A 136 13.43 -10.33 18.72
CA ASP A 136 13.18 -11.66 18.15
C ASP A 136 14.13 -12.01 17.00
N LYS A 137 14.09 -13.27 16.55
CA LYS A 137 14.74 -13.68 15.29
C LYS A 137 13.98 -13.09 14.10
N PRO A 138 14.68 -12.65 13.03
CA PRO A 138 14.03 -12.20 11.79
C PRO A 138 13.09 -13.26 11.22
N GLN A 139 12.06 -12.81 10.52
CA GLN A 139 11.04 -13.67 9.90
C GLN A 139 10.74 -13.18 8.49
N VAL A 140 10.37 -14.11 7.60
CA VAL A 140 9.83 -13.77 6.28
C VAL A 140 8.50 -14.47 6.09
N ILE A 141 7.48 -13.72 5.65
CA ILE A 141 6.17 -14.26 5.27
C ILE A 141 5.91 -13.86 3.83
N HIS A 142 5.63 -14.83 2.97
CA HIS A 142 5.33 -14.61 1.55
C HIS A 142 3.90 -15.09 1.26
N LEU A 143 3.20 -14.35 0.41
CA LEU A 143 1.86 -14.70 -0.08
C LEU A 143 1.89 -14.73 -1.60
N ASN A 144 1.57 -15.89 -2.15
CA ASN A 144 1.36 -16.07 -3.58
C ASN A 144 0.06 -15.36 -4.01
N GLN A 145 -0.14 -15.15 -5.32
CA GLN A 145 -1.32 -14.45 -5.82
C GLN A 145 -2.62 -15.18 -5.47
N GLU A 146 -2.63 -16.52 -5.48
CA GLU A 146 -3.78 -17.36 -5.12
C GLU A 146 -4.10 -17.35 -3.62
N ASP A 147 -3.17 -16.92 -2.76
CA ASP A 147 -3.41 -16.82 -1.32
C ASP A 147 -4.19 -15.55 -0.97
N ILE A 148 -3.97 -14.47 -1.69
CA ILE A 148 -4.58 -13.16 -1.49
C ILE A 148 -6.08 -13.21 -1.86
N PRO A 149 -7.01 -12.93 -0.92
CA PRO A 149 -8.44 -12.84 -1.24
C PRO A 149 -8.72 -11.71 -2.24
N VAL A 150 -9.53 -12.01 -3.25
CA VAL A 150 -9.96 -11.05 -4.28
C VAL A 150 -11.47 -11.08 -4.38
N LEU A 151 -12.10 -9.90 -4.46
CA LEU A 151 -13.54 -9.75 -4.57
C LEU A 151 -13.95 -8.52 -5.39
N THR A 152 -15.25 -8.46 -5.72
CA THR A 152 -15.89 -7.37 -6.45
C THR A 152 -17.09 -6.91 -5.62
N PRO A 153 -16.94 -5.99 -4.65
CA PRO A 153 -18.01 -5.66 -3.70
C PRO A 153 -19.11 -4.76 -4.30
N SER A 154 -18.81 -4.06 -5.39
CA SER A 154 -19.73 -3.21 -6.14
C SER A 154 -19.39 -3.25 -7.63
N GLU A 155 -20.31 -2.79 -8.49
CA GLU A 155 -20.08 -2.82 -9.94
C GLU A 155 -18.86 -1.98 -10.32
N GLY A 156 -17.88 -2.62 -10.96
CA GLY A 156 -16.67 -1.96 -11.44
C GLY A 156 -15.59 -1.71 -10.39
N ALA A 157 -15.79 -2.12 -9.13
CA ALA A 157 -14.76 -2.14 -8.10
C ALA A 157 -14.19 -3.56 -7.93
N ARG A 158 -12.90 -3.77 -8.17
CA ARG A 158 -12.18 -4.99 -7.76
C ARG A 158 -11.29 -4.66 -6.56
N VAL A 159 -11.31 -5.49 -5.54
CA VAL A 159 -10.50 -5.33 -4.31
C VAL A 159 -9.69 -6.59 -4.07
N ARG A 160 -8.45 -6.43 -3.63
CA ARG A 160 -7.57 -7.50 -3.15
C ARG A 160 -7.19 -7.20 -1.70
N VAL A 161 -7.43 -8.13 -0.78
CA VAL A 161 -7.08 -7.96 0.65
C VAL A 161 -5.67 -8.48 0.87
N LEU A 162 -4.69 -7.57 0.92
CA LEU A 162 -3.27 -7.90 1.00
C LEU A 162 -2.81 -8.22 2.44
N SER A 163 -3.44 -7.56 3.42
CA SER A 163 -3.24 -7.83 4.85
C SER A 163 -4.46 -7.37 5.63
N GLY A 164 -4.63 -7.92 6.83
CA GLY A 164 -5.72 -7.59 7.75
C GLY A 164 -7.05 -8.16 7.29
N SER A 165 -8.13 -7.45 7.58
CA SER A 165 -9.49 -7.89 7.25
C SER A 165 -10.29 -6.77 6.59
N GLN A 166 -11.04 -7.12 5.55
CA GLN A 166 -12.10 -6.29 4.98
C GLN A 166 -13.12 -7.19 4.28
N PHE A 167 -14.41 -6.83 4.30
CA PHE A 167 -15.51 -7.64 3.75
C PHE A 167 -15.56 -9.09 4.29
N GLY A 168 -15.11 -9.32 5.53
CA GLY A 168 -15.02 -10.66 6.13
C GLY A 168 -13.91 -11.56 5.58
N LEU A 169 -13.02 -11.03 4.73
CA LEU A 169 -11.91 -11.78 4.11
C LEU A 169 -10.56 -11.32 4.67
N SER A 170 -9.67 -12.29 4.92
CA SER A 170 -8.32 -12.06 5.45
C SER A 170 -7.34 -13.12 4.92
N PRO A 171 -6.18 -12.74 4.35
CA PRO A 171 -5.14 -13.71 3.99
C PRO A 171 -4.52 -14.37 5.22
N GLU A 172 -4.43 -13.68 6.36
CA GLU A 172 -3.94 -14.20 7.64
C GLU A 172 -4.76 -15.40 8.10
N THR A 173 -6.08 -15.27 8.05
CA THR A 173 -7.03 -16.34 8.38
C THR A 173 -6.88 -17.52 7.42
N LYS A 174 -6.81 -17.24 6.12
CA LYS A 174 -6.71 -18.25 5.05
C LYS A 174 -5.40 -19.05 5.11
N LYS A 175 -4.27 -18.41 5.40
CA LYS A 175 -2.93 -19.03 5.45
C LYS A 175 -2.44 -19.37 6.85
N ARG A 176 -3.22 -19.07 7.89
CA ARG A 176 -2.85 -19.23 9.32
C ARG A 176 -1.51 -18.55 9.66
N MET A 177 -1.28 -17.39 9.04
CA MET A 177 -0.10 -16.55 9.29
C MET A 177 -0.48 -15.39 10.22
N LYS A 178 0.53 -14.79 10.86
CA LYS A 178 0.34 -13.64 11.75
C LYS A 178 1.44 -12.62 11.53
N PRO A 179 1.23 -11.61 10.67
CA PRO A 179 2.10 -10.43 10.60
C PRO A 179 2.27 -9.81 11.99
N PRO A 180 3.43 -9.19 12.28
CA PRO A 180 3.70 -8.55 13.57
C PRO A 180 2.95 -7.21 13.76
N ILE A 181 2.20 -6.79 12.74
CA ILE A 181 1.56 -5.48 12.64
C ILE A 181 0.10 -5.69 12.23
N ASP A 182 -0.81 -5.13 13.02
CA ASP A 182 -2.24 -5.13 12.74
C ASP A 182 -2.59 -3.98 11.78
N ILE A 183 -2.70 -4.28 10.49
CA ILE A 183 -3.00 -3.31 9.44
C ILE A 183 -3.84 -3.94 8.33
N THR A 184 -4.94 -3.28 7.95
CA THR A 184 -5.69 -3.65 6.74
C THR A 184 -5.08 -2.95 5.53
N LEU A 185 -4.65 -3.71 4.54
CA LEU A 185 -4.06 -3.21 3.29
C LEU A 185 -4.82 -3.76 2.09
N LEU A 186 -5.20 -2.87 1.18
CA LEU A 186 -6.03 -3.18 0.01
C LEU A 186 -5.32 -2.74 -1.28
N ASP A 187 -5.41 -3.57 -2.33
CA ASP A 187 -5.10 -3.18 -3.72
C ASP A 187 -6.41 -3.18 -4.51
N CYS A 188 -6.88 -1.98 -4.83
CA CYS A 188 -8.17 -1.73 -5.46
C CYS A 188 -8.01 -1.39 -6.95
N ILE A 189 -9.00 -1.72 -7.78
CA ILE A 189 -9.09 -1.23 -9.16
C ILE A 189 -10.53 -0.82 -9.39
N LEU A 190 -10.78 0.49 -9.44
CA LEU A 190 -12.08 1.05 -9.80
C LEU A 190 -12.12 1.40 -11.29
N LYS A 191 -13.21 1.03 -11.96
CA LYS A 191 -13.63 1.59 -13.25
C LYS A 191 -14.05 3.06 -13.06
N PRO A 192 -14.06 3.89 -14.13
CA PRO A 192 -14.65 5.23 -14.07
C PRO A 192 -16.07 5.20 -13.48
N SER A 193 -16.35 6.14 -12.59
CA SER A 193 -17.62 6.28 -11.84
C SER A 193 -18.00 5.11 -10.90
N ALA A 194 -17.17 4.08 -10.74
CA ALA A 194 -17.41 3.05 -9.73
C ALA A 194 -17.14 3.61 -8.32
N VAL A 195 -18.02 3.29 -7.38
CA VAL A 195 -17.92 3.66 -5.96
C VAL A 195 -17.54 2.43 -5.15
N LEU A 196 -16.64 2.59 -4.18
CA LEU A 196 -16.21 1.56 -3.25
C LEU A 196 -16.36 2.06 -1.82
N ASP A 197 -17.36 1.54 -1.12
CA ASP A 197 -17.54 1.77 0.30
C ASP A 197 -16.62 0.84 1.10
N LEU A 198 -15.96 1.39 2.12
CA LEU A 198 -15.04 0.68 3.01
C LEU A 198 -15.43 0.95 4.46
N GLU A 199 -15.65 -0.11 5.22
CA GLU A 199 -15.80 0.00 6.67
C GLU A 199 -14.44 0.31 7.31
N ILE A 200 -14.39 1.36 8.13
CA ILE A 200 -13.20 1.74 8.91
C ILE A 200 -13.56 1.50 10.39
N PRO A 201 -12.96 0.50 11.05
CA PRO A 201 -13.24 0.23 12.46
C PRO A 201 -12.92 1.44 13.35
N GLU A 202 -13.63 1.57 14.47
CA GLU A 202 -13.39 2.64 15.44
C GLU A 202 -11.93 2.67 15.91
N GLY A 203 -11.38 3.88 16.07
CA GLY A 203 -9.99 4.11 16.44
C GLY A 203 -8.95 3.84 15.33
N ARG A 204 -9.37 3.40 14.13
CA ARG A 204 -8.47 3.28 12.96
C ARG A 204 -8.46 4.57 12.13
N VAL A 205 -7.35 4.77 11.41
CA VAL A 205 -7.18 5.80 10.38
C VAL A 205 -6.94 5.11 9.04
N ALA A 206 -7.62 5.56 7.99
CA ALA A 206 -7.33 5.15 6.62
C ALA A 206 -6.40 6.16 5.93
N TRP A 207 -5.55 5.70 5.00
CA TRP A 207 -4.56 6.54 4.30
C TRP A 207 -4.31 6.07 2.86
N ALA A 208 -3.98 6.95 1.88
CA ALA A 208 -4.08 6.68 0.43
C ALA A 208 -2.80 6.88 -0.33
N MET A 209 -2.64 6.04 -1.35
CA MET A 209 -1.80 6.32 -2.50
C MET A 209 -2.49 5.96 -3.81
N VAL A 210 -2.79 6.97 -4.63
CA VAL A 210 -3.32 6.78 -6.00
C VAL A 210 -2.18 6.38 -6.93
N ILE A 211 -2.09 5.11 -7.29
CA ILE A 211 -1.03 4.57 -8.15
C ILE A 211 -1.22 5.00 -9.62
N LYS A 212 -2.46 5.16 -10.10
CA LYS A 212 -2.76 5.60 -11.48
C LYS A 212 -4.15 6.26 -11.60
N GLY A 213 -4.26 7.30 -12.42
CA GLY A 213 -5.51 8.03 -12.62
C GLY A 213 -5.85 8.95 -11.44
N SER A 214 -7.13 9.09 -11.13
CA SER A 214 -7.65 9.99 -10.09
C SER A 214 -8.97 9.46 -9.52
N GLY A 215 -9.40 10.04 -8.40
CA GLY A 215 -10.67 9.79 -7.72
C GLY A 215 -10.88 10.80 -6.60
N SER A 216 -12.04 10.76 -5.95
CA SER A 216 -12.39 11.52 -4.75
C SER A 216 -12.77 10.56 -3.61
N THR A 217 -12.76 11.07 -2.38
CA THR A 217 -13.13 10.32 -1.17
C THR A 217 -13.99 11.21 -0.28
N THR A 218 -15.04 10.64 0.30
CA THR A 218 -15.86 11.28 1.33
C THR A 218 -15.84 10.41 2.58
N THR A 219 -15.58 11.00 3.74
CA THR A 219 -15.68 10.29 5.01
C THR A 219 -17.06 10.56 5.61
N MET A 220 -17.81 9.50 5.93
CA MET A 220 -19.08 9.59 6.65
C MET A 220 -18.90 9.01 8.05
N ARG A 221 -19.35 9.72 9.09
CA ARG A 221 -19.39 9.19 10.46
C ARG A 221 -20.81 8.74 10.78
N CYS A 222 -20.97 7.45 11.04
CA CYS A 222 -22.17 6.91 11.65
C CYS A 222 -22.02 7.01 13.18
N THR A 223 -22.86 7.80 13.82
CA THR A 223 -23.04 7.79 15.28
C THR A 223 -24.19 6.84 15.64
N GLU A 224 -24.15 6.23 16.84
CA GLU A 224 -25.16 5.24 17.28
C GLU A 224 -26.61 5.74 17.18
N GLU A 225 -26.85 7.05 17.26
CA GLU A 225 -28.14 7.70 16.99
C GLU A 225 -28.53 7.76 15.49
N GLY A 226 -28.33 6.69 14.72
CA GLY A 226 -28.98 6.42 13.42
C GLY A 226 -28.84 7.44 12.27
N GLY A 227 -28.09 8.52 12.45
CA GLY A 227 -28.02 9.66 11.53
C GLY A 227 -26.71 9.74 10.76
N LEU A 228 -26.80 9.65 9.43
CA LEU A 228 -25.69 9.95 8.53
C LEU A 228 -25.33 11.44 8.62
N LYS A 229 -24.28 11.78 9.36
CA LYS A 229 -23.68 13.12 9.36
C LYS A 229 -22.50 13.14 8.39
N GLU A 230 -22.71 13.74 7.23
CA GLU A 230 -21.61 14.16 6.36
C GLU A 230 -20.70 15.14 7.11
N ASP A 231 -19.39 14.98 6.97
CA ASP A 231 -18.43 15.91 7.59
C ASP A 231 -18.52 17.29 6.89
N GLN A 232 -19.02 18.29 7.62
CA GLN A 232 -19.39 19.60 7.05
C GLN A 232 -18.21 20.40 6.50
N GLN A 233 -16.96 19.97 6.77
CA GLN A 233 -15.76 20.59 6.18
C GLN A 233 -15.76 20.55 4.64
N ASN A 234 -16.29 19.50 4.01
CA ASN A 234 -16.35 19.45 2.54
C ASN A 234 -17.34 20.47 1.94
N LYS A 235 -18.49 20.70 2.59
CA LYS A 235 -19.52 21.62 2.09
C LYS A 235 -19.05 23.09 2.04
N GLN A 236 -18.24 23.52 3.00
CA GLN A 236 -17.66 24.87 2.96
C GLN A 236 -16.61 25.02 1.84
N GLN A 237 -15.83 23.97 1.55
CA GLN A 237 -14.86 24.01 0.44
C GLN A 237 -15.53 23.99 -0.94
N GLU A 238 -16.57 23.18 -1.13
CA GLU A 238 -17.34 23.15 -2.38
C GLU A 238 -18.06 24.48 -2.63
N GLN A 239 -18.65 25.10 -1.61
CA GLN A 239 -19.25 26.43 -1.72
C GLN A 239 -18.20 27.51 -2.06
N GLN A 240 -17.01 27.46 -1.46
CA GLN A 240 -15.92 28.40 -1.80
C GLN A 240 -15.41 28.21 -3.24
N GLN A 241 -15.29 26.97 -3.74
CA GLN A 241 -14.89 26.72 -5.13
C GLN A 241 -15.97 27.14 -6.13
N GLN A 242 -17.25 26.91 -5.84
CA GLN A 242 -18.36 27.38 -6.68
C GLN A 242 -18.44 28.91 -6.71
N GLN A 243 -18.23 29.59 -5.57
CA GLN A 243 -18.18 31.05 -5.53
C GLN A 243 -17.00 31.62 -6.33
N GLN A 244 -15.81 31.02 -6.27
CA GLN A 244 -14.65 31.45 -7.06
C GLN A 244 -14.85 31.24 -8.58
N GLN A 245 -15.58 30.21 -9.00
CA GLN A 245 -15.90 29.96 -10.41
C GLN A 245 -17.02 30.87 -10.95
N GLN A 246 -17.82 31.50 -10.08
CA GLN A 246 -18.85 32.48 -10.47
C GLN A 246 -18.34 33.93 -10.47
N SER A 247 -17.08 34.16 -10.05
CA SER A 247 -16.43 35.47 -10.00
C SER A 247 -15.35 35.68 -11.08
N LEU A 248 -15.39 34.88 -12.16
CA LEU A 248 -14.53 34.95 -13.36
C LEU A 248 -15.41 35.06 -14.62
#